data_AF-A0A5C8NVG9-F1
#
_entry.id   AF-A0A5C8NVG9-F1
#
_cell.length_a   1.000
_cell.length_b   1.000
_cell.length_c   1.000
_cell.angle_alpha   90.00
_cell.angle_beta   90.00
_cell.angle_gamma   90.00
#
_symmetry.space_group_name_H-M   'P 1'
#
loop_
_entity.id
_entity.type
_entity.pdbx_description
1 polymer ?
#
loop_
_entity_poly.entity_id
_entity_poly.type
_entity_poly.pdbx_seq_one_letter_code
_entity_poly.pdbx_strand_id
1 'polypeptide(L)'
;MTDGRKWLSYITYEKDITIQPSEEIIEFFYGAEVIGTLHLDEEGFPSGYYSYYEANQYPAMTEGDFLARLREFEKEIIDMFDDSYCYRVVSRHLDGGFYVEYRKMIDGHPLIIETIDAYFREDGILYQLDFPTRDVSFNMTLAEINEMKLKEEYVDCLPLKIKLQYINHQLYENGDDRFHYVYEIGNNAPFIGNDGVEQMDEEEEISMFESSLTTDDTVFIEIARKKLKEIMPDICVSEVGKDETDEDMTIYFERLLENVSLDLHVQVTIDKKERVMTGLYVNEDCYALGTLPEGEFLSKEEAKKHLLNNIRVIPNWTYDEEEDSRLTRFWDIEAPYAMDAVSGEPFILRSDRVIKEGVRK
;
A
#
# COMPACT_ATOMS: atom_id res chain seq x y z
N MET A 1 -4.51 -37.31 3.84
CA MET A 1 -4.06 -37.06 5.21
C MET A 1 -2.69 -36.39 5.17
N THR A 2 -2.63 -35.18 5.71
CA THR A 2 -1.45 -34.31 5.71
C THR A 2 -0.33 -34.88 6.59
N ASP A 3 0.91 -34.88 6.09
CA ASP A 3 2.10 -35.25 6.87
C ASP A 3 2.74 -34.00 7.48
N GLY A 4 2.49 -33.77 8.77
CA GLY A 4 3.07 -32.63 9.51
C GLY A 4 4.60 -32.58 9.49
N ARG A 5 5.30 -33.69 9.21
CA ARG A 5 6.78 -33.68 9.15
C ARG A 5 7.33 -32.83 8.02
N LYS A 6 6.57 -32.67 6.93
CA LYS A 6 6.94 -31.78 5.81
C LYS A 6 6.96 -30.31 6.19
N TRP A 7 6.24 -29.94 7.25
CA TRP A 7 6.11 -28.55 7.69
C TRP A 7 7.21 -28.11 8.66
N LEU A 8 7.92 -29.07 9.27
CA LEU A 8 8.86 -28.80 10.35
C LEU A 8 9.94 -27.78 9.98
N SER A 9 10.50 -27.89 8.77
CA SER A 9 11.55 -26.99 8.28
C SER A 9 11.10 -25.55 8.18
N TYR A 10 9.79 -25.30 8.01
CA TYR A 10 9.19 -23.97 7.88
C TYR A 10 8.72 -23.41 9.22
N ILE A 11 8.43 -24.27 10.20
CA ILE A 11 7.89 -23.90 11.52
C ILE A 11 8.97 -23.53 12.52
N THR A 12 10.13 -24.19 12.47
CA THR A 12 11.20 -23.95 13.45
C THR A 12 12.56 -24.49 12.98
N TYR A 13 13.63 -23.95 13.55
CA TYR A 13 14.99 -24.49 13.44
C TYR A 13 15.35 -25.46 14.57
N GLU A 14 14.51 -25.54 15.60
CA GLU A 14 14.77 -26.37 16.75
C GLU A 14 14.80 -27.86 16.39
N LYS A 15 15.66 -28.59 17.10
CA LYS A 15 15.72 -30.04 17.02
C LYS A 15 14.78 -30.61 18.08
N ASP A 16 14.39 -31.86 17.92
CA ASP A 16 13.54 -32.59 18.87
C ASP A 16 12.08 -32.12 18.96
N ILE A 17 11.49 -31.71 17.83
CA ILE A 17 10.07 -31.40 17.74
C ILE A 17 9.22 -32.67 17.82
N THR A 18 8.22 -32.64 18.70
CA THR A 18 7.17 -33.66 18.77
C THR A 18 5.95 -33.19 17.99
N ILE A 19 5.37 -34.06 17.17
CA ILE A 19 4.16 -33.78 16.38
C ILE A 19 3.01 -34.60 16.94
N GLN A 20 1.88 -33.97 17.24
CA GLN A 20 0.66 -34.63 17.66
C GLN A 20 -0.47 -34.34 16.66
N PRO A 21 -0.81 -35.29 15.77
CA PRO A 21 -1.95 -35.13 14.88
C PRO A 21 -3.26 -35.50 15.59
N SER A 22 -4.31 -34.75 15.27
CA SER A 22 -5.71 -35.06 15.56
C SER A 22 -6.54 -35.03 14.25
N GLU A 23 -7.86 -35.16 14.34
CA GLU A 23 -8.74 -35.11 13.15
C GLU A 23 -8.79 -33.70 12.54
N GLU A 24 -8.75 -32.64 13.36
CA GLU A 24 -8.96 -31.25 12.92
C GLU A 24 -7.68 -30.40 12.95
N ILE A 25 -6.65 -30.83 13.68
CA ILE A 25 -5.41 -30.07 13.86
C ILE A 25 -4.18 -30.97 13.93
N ILE A 26 -3.02 -30.42 13.55
CA ILE A 26 -1.69 -30.97 13.84
C ILE A 26 -0.93 -29.96 14.69
N GLU A 27 -0.59 -30.35 15.92
CA GLU A 27 0.17 -29.51 16.85
C GLU A 27 1.65 -29.87 16.84
N PHE A 28 2.49 -28.84 16.90
CA PHE A 28 3.95 -28.95 16.95
C PHE A 28 4.42 -28.53 18.34
N PHE A 29 5.25 -29.37 18.99
CA PHE A 29 5.71 -29.15 20.36
C PHE A 29 7.23 -29.07 20.45
N TYR A 30 7.72 -28.09 21.21
CA TYR A 30 9.09 -28.05 21.71
C TYR A 30 9.07 -28.24 23.23
N GLY A 31 9.55 -29.40 23.69
CA GLY A 31 9.35 -29.80 25.09
C GLY A 31 7.86 -29.99 25.42
N ALA A 32 7.33 -29.16 26.32
CA ALA A 32 5.93 -29.20 26.74
C ALA A 32 5.08 -28.06 26.14
N GLU A 33 5.67 -27.20 25.31
CA GLU A 33 5.03 -26.00 24.76
C GLU A 33 4.61 -26.24 23.32
N VAL A 34 3.38 -25.83 22.96
CA VAL A 34 2.90 -25.79 21.57
C VAL A 34 3.55 -24.58 20.90
N ILE A 35 4.29 -24.84 19.81
CA ILE A 35 5.02 -23.83 19.05
C ILE A 35 4.29 -23.44 17.76
N GLY A 36 3.32 -24.24 17.33
CA GLY A 36 2.43 -23.89 16.24
C GLY A 36 1.36 -24.95 16.03
N THR A 37 0.32 -24.55 15.31
CA THR A 37 -0.84 -25.38 15.03
C THR A 37 -1.19 -25.26 13.55
N LEU A 38 -1.26 -26.39 12.87
CA LEU A 38 -1.80 -26.52 11.52
C LEU A 38 -3.25 -26.96 11.63
N HIS A 39 -4.17 -26.15 11.14
CA HIS A 39 -5.59 -26.46 11.06
C HIS A 39 -5.86 -27.29 9.80
N LEU A 40 -6.78 -28.24 9.92
CA LEU A 40 -7.23 -29.09 8.83
C LEU A 40 -8.73 -28.89 8.59
N ASP A 41 -9.16 -29.07 7.36
CA ASP A 41 -10.58 -29.19 7.00
C ASP A 41 -11.12 -30.61 7.26
N GLU A 42 -12.40 -30.82 6.95
CA GLU A 42 -13.08 -32.11 7.15
C GLU A 42 -12.48 -33.26 6.32
N GLU A 43 -11.75 -32.95 5.24
CA GLU A 43 -11.06 -33.92 4.38
C GLU A 43 -9.60 -34.17 4.83
N GLY A 44 -9.14 -33.44 5.85
CA GLY A 44 -7.80 -33.51 6.41
C GLY A 44 -6.74 -32.77 5.60
N PHE A 45 -7.15 -31.81 4.75
CA PHE A 45 -6.27 -30.86 4.06
C PHE A 45 -6.05 -29.61 4.92
N PRO A 46 -4.89 -28.95 4.84
CA PRO A 46 -4.65 -27.77 5.65
C PRO A 46 -5.56 -26.60 5.29
N SER A 47 -6.12 -25.95 6.32
CA SER A 47 -7.00 -24.79 6.20
C SER A 47 -6.42 -23.53 6.84
N GLY A 48 -5.29 -23.65 7.54
CA GLY A 48 -4.56 -22.53 8.11
C GLY A 48 -3.40 -22.98 8.98
N TYR A 49 -2.45 -22.09 9.23
CA TYR A 49 -1.38 -22.30 10.19
C TYR A 49 -1.13 -21.05 11.01
N TYR A 50 -0.92 -21.23 12.32
CA TYR A 50 -0.48 -20.17 13.23
C TYR A 50 0.67 -20.66 14.10
N SER A 51 1.70 -19.82 14.23
CA SER A 51 2.77 -20.03 15.19
C SER A 51 2.50 -19.26 16.48
N TYR A 52 2.79 -19.89 17.62
CA TYR A 52 2.81 -19.25 18.94
C TYR A 52 4.26 -19.08 19.44
N TYR A 53 5.23 -19.38 18.58
CA TYR A 53 6.63 -19.49 18.95
C TYR A 53 7.35 -18.15 18.81
N GLU A 54 7.49 -17.47 19.94
CA GLU A 54 8.30 -16.26 20.04
C GLU A 54 9.80 -16.54 20.22
N ALA A 55 10.26 -17.79 20.13
CA ALA A 55 11.61 -18.12 20.59
C ALA A 55 12.71 -17.97 19.51
N ASN A 56 13.82 -17.42 20.01
CA ASN A 56 15.13 -17.14 19.43
C ASN A 56 15.15 -16.25 18.17
N GLN A 57 15.77 -15.07 18.31
CA GLN A 57 16.17 -14.22 17.20
C GLN A 57 17.31 -14.88 16.44
N TYR A 58 16.97 -15.73 15.47
CA TYR A 58 17.92 -16.16 14.47
C TYR A 58 18.30 -14.96 13.59
N PRO A 59 19.50 -14.93 13.00
CA PRO A 59 19.90 -13.85 12.11
C PRO A 59 18.89 -13.66 10.97
N ALA A 60 18.59 -12.41 10.64
CA ALA A 60 17.73 -12.08 9.51
C ALA A 60 18.26 -12.72 8.22
N MET A 61 17.35 -13.32 7.46
CA MET A 61 17.64 -13.98 6.19
C MET A 61 17.83 -12.94 5.09
N THR A 62 18.76 -13.20 4.17
CA THR A 62 18.88 -12.36 2.97
C THR A 62 17.72 -12.62 2.02
N GLU A 63 17.38 -11.68 1.15
CA GLU A 63 16.29 -11.86 0.17
C GLU A 63 16.55 -13.04 -0.76
N GLY A 64 17.81 -13.26 -1.18
CA GLY A 64 18.18 -14.39 -2.02
C GLY A 64 17.98 -15.74 -1.32
N ASP A 65 18.33 -15.83 -0.04
CA ASP A 65 18.13 -17.04 0.76
C ASP A 65 16.64 -17.28 1.02
N PHE A 66 15.88 -16.22 1.27
CA PHE A 66 14.43 -16.30 1.45
C PHE A 66 13.74 -16.80 0.17
N LEU A 67 14.08 -16.26 -0.99
CA LEU A 67 13.52 -16.70 -2.27
C LEU A 67 13.87 -18.17 -2.59
N ALA A 68 15.06 -18.65 -2.21
CA ALA A 68 15.42 -20.05 -2.37
C ALA A 68 14.56 -20.97 -1.49
N ARG A 69 14.39 -20.60 -0.21
CA ARG A 69 13.52 -21.30 0.73
C ARG A 69 12.06 -21.27 0.31
N LEU A 70 11.60 -20.14 -0.24
CA LEU A 70 10.24 -19.96 -0.72
C LEU A 70 9.91 -20.90 -1.90
N ARG A 71 10.88 -21.24 -2.75
CA ARG A 71 10.69 -22.23 -3.82
C ARG A 71 10.50 -23.66 -3.28
N GLU A 72 11.18 -23.99 -2.18
CA GLU A 72 10.99 -25.28 -1.49
C GLU A 72 9.62 -25.29 -0.80
N PHE A 73 9.34 -24.20 -0.08
CA PHE A 73 8.03 -23.58 0.19
C PHE A 73 6.89 -24.14 -0.67
N GLU A 74 6.92 -23.62 -1.88
CA GLU A 74 5.89 -23.75 -2.89
C GLU A 74 5.70 -25.19 -3.32
N LYS A 75 6.80 -25.86 -3.63
CA LYS A 75 6.78 -27.24 -4.10
C LYS A 75 6.22 -28.20 -3.06
N GLU A 76 6.49 -27.95 -1.78
CA GLU A 76 6.12 -28.85 -0.70
C GLU A 76 4.77 -28.54 -0.07
N ILE A 77 4.38 -27.26 -0.03
CA ILE A 77 3.16 -26.80 0.62
C ILE A 77 2.16 -26.31 -0.43
N ILE A 78 2.46 -25.24 -1.17
CA ILE A 78 1.48 -24.55 -2.03
C ILE A 78 0.99 -25.43 -3.19
N ASP A 79 1.89 -26.07 -3.93
CA ASP A 79 1.57 -26.93 -5.08
C ASP A 79 0.74 -28.17 -4.68
N MET A 80 0.66 -28.50 -3.38
CA MET A 80 -0.18 -29.60 -2.90
C MET A 80 -1.67 -29.25 -2.86
N PHE A 81 -2.04 -27.96 -2.88
CA PHE A 81 -3.44 -27.52 -2.77
C PHE A 81 -4.09 -27.40 -4.14
N ASP A 82 -3.57 -26.49 -4.97
CA ASP A 82 -4.13 -26.19 -6.28
C ASP A 82 -3.07 -25.45 -7.12
N ASP A 83 -2.71 -26.02 -8.27
CA ASP A 83 -1.67 -25.49 -9.16
C ASP A 83 -2.08 -24.16 -9.84
N SER A 84 -3.34 -23.75 -9.70
CA SER A 84 -3.83 -22.45 -10.15
C SER A 84 -3.34 -21.28 -9.28
N TYR A 85 -2.83 -21.49 -8.05
CA TYR A 85 -2.20 -20.43 -7.23
C TYR A 85 -0.76 -20.13 -7.67
N CYS A 86 -0.59 -19.73 -8.93
CA CYS A 86 0.71 -19.60 -9.59
C CYS A 86 1.16 -18.14 -9.82
N TYR A 87 0.33 -17.15 -9.47
CA TYR A 87 0.74 -15.76 -9.40
C TYR A 87 1.16 -15.41 -7.97
N ARG A 88 2.37 -14.86 -7.82
CA ARG A 88 2.94 -14.54 -6.50
C ARG A 88 3.26 -13.07 -6.40
N VAL A 89 2.92 -12.49 -5.25
CA VAL A 89 3.43 -11.19 -4.82
C VAL A 89 4.22 -11.42 -3.53
N VAL A 90 5.50 -11.05 -3.53
CA VAL A 90 6.33 -11.10 -2.31
C VAL A 90 6.53 -9.67 -1.84
N SER A 91 6.33 -9.38 -0.55
CA SER A 91 6.56 -8.06 0.01
C SER A 91 7.23 -8.11 1.39
N ARG A 92 7.76 -6.97 1.85
CA ARG A 92 8.26 -6.79 3.22
C ARG A 92 7.10 -6.49 4.16
N HIS A 93 7.01 -7.24 5.25
CA HIS A 93 6.03 -7.03 6.31
C HIS A 93 6.52 -5.97 7.32
N LEU A 94 5.62 -5.34 8.07
CA LEU A 94 5.92 -4.21 8.96
C LEU A 94 6.99 -4.51 10.03
N ASP A 95 7.15 -5.77 10.42
CA ASP A 95 8.13 -6.24 11.41
C ASP A 95 9.42 -6.80 10.77
N GLY A 96 9.76 -6.32 9.56
CA GLY A 96 10.97 -6.69 8.81
C GLY A 96 10.93 -8.07 8.12
N GLY A 97 9.92 -8.88 8.45
CA GLY A 97 9.64 -10.16 7.81
C GLY A 97 9.19 -10.07 6.35
N PHE A 98 8.69 -11.18 5.83
CA PHE A 98 8.21 -11.30 4.45
C PHE A 98 6.75 -11.69 4.43
N TYR A 99 5.97 -11.05 3.58
CA TYR A 99 4.62 -11.45 3.23
C TYR A 99 4.64 -12.01 1.81
N VAL A 100 3.96 -13.13 1.61
CA VAL A 100 3.83 -13.76 0.30
C VAL A 100 2.38 -14.06 0.05
N GLU A 101 1.83 -13.38 -0.95
CA GLU A 101 0.48 -13.59 -1.46
C GLU A 101 0.56 -14.50 -2.68
N TYR A 102 -0.22 -15.58 -2.67
CA TYR A 102 -0.42 -16.44 -3.83
C TYR A 102 -1.84 -16.21 -4.33
N ARG A 103 -1.98 -15.77 -5.58
CA ARG A 103 -3.28 -15.53 -6.20
C ARG A 103 -3.62 -16.67 -7.15
N LYS A 104 -4.87 -17.12 -7.08
CA LYS A 104 -5.45 -18.03 -8.06
C LYS A 104 -5.48 -17.37 -9.44
N MET A 105 -5.00 -18.06 -10.47
CA MET A 105 -5.04 -17.59 -11.85
C MET A 105 -6.25 -18.17 -12.57
N ILE A 106 -7.05 -17.29 -13.15
CA ILE A 106 -8.24 -17.63 -13.93
C ILE A 106 -8.15 -16.92 -15.28
N ASP A 107 -8.17 -17.69 -16.37
CA ASP A 107 -8.06 -17.19 -17.75
C ASP A 107 -6.87 -16.24 -17.97
N GLY A 108 -5.74 -16.49 -17.27
CA GLY A 108 -4.53 -15.69 -17.38
C GLY A 108 -4.51 -14.43 -16.50
N HIS A 109 -5.49 -14.26 -15.59
CA HIS A 109 -5.57 -13.13 -14.67
C HIS A 109 -5.61 -13.57 -13.21
N PRO A 110 -4.92 -12.87 -12.30
CA PRO A 110 -4.96 -13.20 -10.88
C PRO A 110 -6.29 -12.78 -10.26
N LEU A 111 -6.84 -13.63 -9.39
CA LEU A 111 -8.05 -13.40 -8.62
C LEU A 111 -7.67 -12.85 -7.24
N ILE A 112 -7.94 -11.57 -6.97
CA ILE A 112 -7.49 -10.89 -5.73
C ILE A 112 -8.17 -11.40 -4.46
N ILE A 113 -9.38 -11.93 -4.58
CA ILE A 113 -10.16 -12.42 -3.44
C ILE A 113 -9.92 -13.91 -3.12
N GLU A 114 -9.15 -14.60 -3.96
CA GLU A 114 -8.73 -15.99 -3.74
C GLU A 114 -7.22 -16.00 -3.55
N THR A 115 -6.80 -15.69 -2.33
CA THR A 115 -5.41 -15.60 -1.92
C THR A 115 -5.08 -16.65 -0.89
N ILE A 116 -3.89 -17.24 -1.03
CA ILE A 116 -3.20 -17.86 0.10
C ILE A 116 -2.20 -16.82 0.60
N ASP A 117 -2.26 -16.52 1.88
CA ASP A 117 -1.47 -15.47 2.50
C ASP A 117 -0.47 -16.07 3.47
N ALA A 118 0.83 -15.98 3.14
CA ALA A 118 1.91 -16.55 3.93
C ALA A 118 2.77 -15.45 4.55
N TYR A 119 2.87 -15.46 5.87
CA TYR A 119 3.68 -14.52 6.63
C TYR A 119 4.89 -15.24 7.20
N PHE A 120 6.06 -14.74 6.88
CA PHE A 120 7.34 -15.21 7.37
C PHE A 120 8.00 -14.14 8.22
N ARG A 121 8.67 -14.57 9.29
CA ARG A 121 9.53 -13.70 10.10
C ARG A 121 10.78 -13.30 9.31
N GLU A 122 11.56 -12.37 9.87
CA GLU A 122 12.84 -11.93 9.31
C GLU A 122 13.82 -13.09 9.04
N ASP A 123 13.76 -14.15 9.83
CA ASP A 123 14.61 -15.34 9.72
C ASP A 123 14.05 -16.42 8.80
N GLY A 124 12.94 -16.15 8.09
CA GLY A 124 12.33 -17.07 7.14
C GLY A 124 11.49 -18.19 7.76
N ILE A 125 11.23 -18.17 9.07
CA ILE A 125 10.24 -19.06 9.69
C ILE A 125 8.82 -18.59 9.37
N LEU A 126 7.96 -19.52 8.98
CA LEU A 126 6.53 -19.27 8.76
C LEU A 126 5.88 -18.95 10.09
N TYR A 127 5.28 -17.77 10.16
CA TYR A 127 4.51 -17.28 11.30
C TYR A 127 3.03 -17.59 11.16
N GLN A 128 2.49 -17.39 9.95
CA GLN A 128 1.07 -17.55 9.67
C GLN A 128 0.87 -17.95 8.21
N LEU A 129 -0.12 -18.80 7.96
CA LEU A 129 -0.60 -19.15 6.63
C LEU A 129 -2.12 -19.16 6.64
N ASP A 130 -2.74 -18.29 5.87
CA ASP A 130 -4.19 -18.24 5.72
C ASP A 130 -4.57 -18.79 4.35
N PHE A 131 -5.61 -19.62 4.34
CA PHE A 131 -6.24 -20.13 3.12
C PHE A 131 -7.57 -19.40 2.90
N PRO A 132 -8.05 -19.34 1.65
CA PRO A 132 -9.36 -18.80 1.38
C PRO A 132 -10.42 -19.66 2.08
N THR A 133 -11.40 -18.99 2.69
CA THR A 133 -12.33 -19.62 3.64
C THR A 133 -13.48 -20.39 2.98
N ARG A 134 -13.58 -20.44 1.64
CA ARG A 134 -14.77 -20.98 0.94
C ARG A 134 -14.44 -21.63 -0.40
N ASP A 135 -15.07 -22.78 -0.66
CA ASP A 135 -15.28 -23.31 -2.01
C ASP A 135 -16.33 -22.43 -2.73
N VAL A 136 -15.88 -21.35 -3.36
CA VAL A 136 -16.76 -20.49 -4.16
C VAL A 136 -16.94 -21.12 -5.54
N SER A 137 -18.17 -21.49 -5.89
CA SER A 137 -18.49 -21.92 -7.25
C SER A 137 -18.54 -20.70 -8.18
N PHE A 138 -17.59 -20.61 -9.10
CA PHE A 138 -17.48 -19.47 -9.99
C PHE A 138 -18.45 -19.57 -11.17
N ASN A 139 -19.35 -18.60 -11.32
CA ASN A 139 -20.04 -18.39 -12.58
C ASN A 139 -19.44 -17.17 -13.28
N MET A 140 -18.41 -17.42 -14.08
CA MET A 140 -17.65 -16.38 -14.74
C MET A 140 -18.42 -15.87 -15.96
N THR A 141 -19.02 -14.70 -15.83
CA THR A 141 -19.55 -13.97 -16.98
C THR A 141 -18.61 -12.80 -17.26
N LEU A 142 -17.94 -12.82 -18.41
CA LEU A 142 -17.08 -11.73 -18.85
C LEU A 142 -17.95 -10.61 -19.42
N ALA A 143 -17.90 -9.43 -18.82
CA ALA A 143 -18.32 -8.23 -19.51
C ALA A 143 -17.33 -7.95 -20.65
N GLU A 144 -17.80 -7.89 -21.89
CA GLU A 144 -16.99 -7.39 -23.00
C GLU A 144 -16.76 -5.89 -22.79
N ILE A 145 -15.52 -5.49 -22.51
CA ILE A 145 -15.15 -4.08 -22.40
C ILE A 145 -14.21 -3.68 -23.54
N ASN A 146 -14.38 -2.43 -23.99
CA ASN A 146 -13.40 -1.78 -24.85
C ASN A 146 -12.38 -1.09 -23.95
N GLU A 147 -11.22 -1.72 -23.74
CA GLU A 147 -10.13 -1.22 -22.91
C GLU A 147 -9.75 0.22 -23.26
N MET A 148 -9.63 0.53 -24.55
CA MET A 148 -9.23 1.87 -25.01
C MET A 148 -10.27 2.91 -24.62
N LYS A 149 -11.56 2.57 -24.77
CA LYS A 149 -12.67 3.46 -24.40
C LYS A 149 -12.66 3.72 -22.88
N LEU A 150 -12.44 2.69 -22.07
CA LEU A 150 -12.39 2.84 -20.61
C LEU A 150 -11.21 3.73 -20.18
N LYS A 151 -10.04 3.55 -20.81
CA LYS A 151 -8.86 4.41 -20.59
C LYS A 151 -9.13 5.86 -20.95
N GLU A 152 -9.79 6.10 -22.08
CA GLU A 152 -10.18 7.46 -22.52
C GLU A 152 -11.14 8.10 -21.51
N GLU A 153 -12.20 7.39 -21.12
CA GLU A 153 -13.17 7.87 -20.13
C GLU A 153 -12.50 8.19 -18.78
N TYR A 154 -11.62 7.30 -18.29
CA TYR A 154 -10.90 7.50 -17.04
C TYR A 154 -10.02 8.76 -17.09
N VAL A 155 -9.18 8.88 -18.12
CA VAL A 155 -8.30 10.04 -18.29
C VAL A 155 -9.09 11.32 -18.48
N ASP A 156 -10.24 11.24 -19.15
CA ASP A 156 -11.08 12.41 -19.37
C ASP A 156 -11.73 12.95 -18.10
N CYS A 157 -12.06 12.06 -17.17
CA CYS A 157 -12.63 12.37 -15.87
C CYS A 157 -11.61 12.87 -14.83
N LEU A 158 -10.29 12.72 -15.08
CA LEU A 158 -9.28 13.09 -14.09
C LEU A 158 -9.14 14.62 -13.92
N PRO A 159 -9.19 15.13 -12.68
CA PRO A 159 -8.92 16.53 -12.38
C PRO A 159 -7.41 16.82 -12.42
N LEU A 160 -6.85 17.00 -13.62
CA LEU A 160 -5.43 17.31 -13.76
C LEU A 160 -5.10 18.74 -13.29
N LYS A 161 -4.40 18.84 -12.16
CA LYS A 161 -3.83 20.09 -11.60
C LYS A 161 -2.32 19.96 -11.51
N ILE A 162 -1.61 21.03 -11.91
CA ILE A 162 -0.15 21.11 -11.73
C ILE A 162 0.12 21.47 -10.28
N LYS A 163 0.94 20.67 -9.60
CA LYS A 163 1.46 20.95 -8.25
C LYS A 163 2.97 20.77 -8.20
N LEU A 164 3.62 21.37 -7.21
CA LEU A 164 5.04 21.16 -6.97
C LEU A 164 5.21 20.08 -5.90
N GLN A 165 5.73 18.92 -6.30
CA GLN A 165 5.84 17.73 -5.45
C GLN A 165 7.30 17.31 -5.30
N TYR A 166 7.67 16.86 -4.10
CA TYR A 166 8.99 16.27 -3.88
C TYR A 166 9.01 14.82 -4.35
N ILE A 167 9.90 14.49 -5.28
CA ILE A 167 10.08 13.13 -5.80
C ILE A 167 11.32 12.53 -5.14
N ASN A 168 11.09 11.86 -4.01
CA ASN A 168 12.12 11.17 -3.24
C ASN A 168 12.60 9.91 -3.97
N HIS A 169 13.92 9.76 -4.18
CA HIS A 169 14.50 8.60 -4.88
C HIS A 169 14.25 7.26 -4.18
N GLN A 170 13.95 7.28 -2.87
CA GLN A 170 13.58 6.09 -2.11
C GLN A 170 12.12 5.70 -2.32
N LEU A 171 11.25 6.67 -2.64
CA LEU A 171 9.82 6.43 -2.81
C LEU A 171 9.39 6.25 -4.26
N TYR A 172 10.16 6.72 -5.25
CA TYR A 172 9.77 6.69 -6.67
C TYR A 172 10.82 6.02 -7.56
N GLU A 173 10.40 5.13 -8.47
CA GLU A 173 11.32 4.31 -9.29
C GLU A 173 12.32 5.18 -10.05
N ASN A 174 11.84 6.30 -10.59
CA ASN A 174 12.63 7.30 -11.31
C ASN A 174 12.87 8.58 -10.50
N GLY A 175 12.78 8.52 -9.16
CA GLY A 175 12.98 9.68 -8.30
C GLY A 175 14.44 10.14 -8.22
N ASP A 176 14.64 11.44 -8.01
CA ASP A 176 15.96 12.08 -8.04
C ASP A 176 16.22 13.05 -6.86
N ASP A 177 15.40 12.97 -5.80
CA ASP A 177 15.47 13.82 -4.61
C ASP A 177 15.28 15.31 -4.90
N ARG A 178 14.38 15.66 -5.82
CA ARG A 178 14.09 17.04 -6.18
C ARG A 178 12.60 17.33 -6.26
N PHE A 179 12.29 18.61 -6.33
CA PHE A 179 10.92 19.07 -6.61
C PHE A 179 10.64 19.06 -8.10
N HIS A 180 9.49 18.53 -8.48
CA HIS A 180 8.99 18.49 -9.85
C HIS A 180 7.62 19.15 -9.92
N TYR A 181 7.38 19.87 -11.02
CA TYR A 181 6.00 20.19 -11.39
C TYR A 181 5.37 18.90 -11.89
N VAL A 182 4.29 18.48 -11.26
CA VAL A 182 3.62 17.22 -11.58
C VAL A 182 2.12 17.40 -11.71
N TYR A 183 1.53 16.56 -12.54
CA TYR A 183 0.12 16.21 -12.44
C TYR A 183 -0.02 15.04 -11.48
N GLU A 184 -0.61 15.28 -10.31
CA GLU A 184 -0.98 14.20 -9.41
C GLU A 184 -2.21 13.45 -9.93
N ILE A 185 -2.17 12.13 -9.79
CA ILE A 185 -3.25 11.24 -10.19
C ILE A 185 -3.80 10.50 -8.95
N GLY A 186 -2.98 10.26 -7.92
CA GLY A 186 -3.38 9.61 -6.67
C GLY A 186 -4.26 10.48 -5.76
N ASN A 187 -5.18 9.84 -5.02
CA ASN A 187 -6.20 10.38 -4.11
C ASN A 187 -7.50 10.91 -4.73
N ASN A 188 -7.49 11.48 -5.95
CA ASN A 188 -8.71 12.06 -6.58
C ASN A 188 -9.08 11.39 -7.92
N ALA A 189 -8.62 10.16 -8.15
CA ALA A 189 -8.95 9.41 -9.37
C ALA A 189 -10.38 8.86 -9.32
N PRO A 190 -11.14 8.91 -10.42
CA PRO A 190 -12.48 8.37 -10.46
C PRO A 190 -12.46 6.84 -10.36
N PHE A 191 -13.47 6.27 -9.69
CA PHE A 191 -13.64 4.82 -9.57
C PHE A 191 -14.27 4.25 -10.85
N ILE A 192 -14.06 2.97 -11.12
CA ILE A 192 -14.66 2.28 -12.26
C ILE A 192 -15.75 1.34 -11.74
N GLY A 193 -17.00 1.76 -11.91
CA GLY A 193 -18.17 0.94 -11.64
C GLY A 193 -18.47 -0.04 -12.77
N ASN A 194 -19.49 -0.88 -12.56
CA ASN A 194 -19.92 -1.88 -13.54
C ASN A 194 -20.46 -1.27 -14.85
N ASP A 195 -20.93 -0.01 -14.80
CA ASP A 195 -21.53 0.70 -15.94
C ASP A 195 -20.60 1.77 -16.57
N GLY A 196 -19.37 1.94 -16.06
CA GLY A 196 -18.38 2.90 -16.56
C GLY A 196 -17.58 3.59 -15.46
N VAL A 197 -16.94 4.70 -15.81
CA VAL A 197 -16.20 5.53 -14.85
C VAL A 197 -17.19 6.34 -14.01
N GLU A 198 -17.25 6.04 -12.71
CA GLU A 198 -18.02 6.79 -11.74
C GLU A 198 -17.12 7.88 -11.14
N GLN A 199 -17.46 9.14 -11.44
CA GLN A 199 -16.92 10.24 -10.67
C GLN A 199 -17.55 10.16 -9.28
N MET A 200 -16.72 10.06 -8.24
CA MET A 200 -17.20 10.46 -6.93
C MET A 200 -17.54 11.94 -7.06
N ASP A 201 -18.83 12.28 -6.96
CA ASP A 201 -19.31 13.64 -6.67
C ASP A 201 -18.85 13.99 -5.24
N GLU A 202 -17.54 14.03 -5.02
CA GLU A 202 -17.01 14.82 -3.92
C GLU A 202 -17.01 16.27 -4.42
N GLU A 203 -18.21 16.86 -4.36
CA GLU A 203 -18.38 18.25 -3.92
C GLU A 203 -17.92 18.44 -2.45
N GLU A 204 -17.08 17.55 -1.89
CA GLU A 204 -16.36 17.80 -0.64
C GLU A 204 -15.11 18.61 -0.97
N GLU A 205 -15.33 19.93 -0.98
CA GLU A 205 -14.37 20.94 -0.54
C GLU A 205 -12.89 20.55 -0.74
N ILE A 206 -12.31 20.88 -1.91
CA ILE A 206 -10.91 21.34 -1.93
C ILE A 206 -10.90 22.73 -1.29
N SER A 207 -11.16 22.71 0.00
CA SER A 207 -11.14 23.78 0.96
C SER A 207 -11.04 23.09 2.33
N MET A 208 -10.04 22.22 2.52
CA MET A 208 -9.66 21.88 3.90
C MET A 208 -9.17 23.12 4.68
N PHE A 209 -9.04 24.25 3.98
CA PHE A 209 -8.27 25.43 4.39
C PHE A 209 -8.84 26.74 3.82
N GLU A 210 -10.15 26.85 3.61
CA GLU A 210 -10.75 28.20 3.62
C GLU A 210 -10.43 28.80 4.99
N SER A 211 -9.68 29.91 5.01
CA SER A 211 -9.21 30.54 6.23
C SER A 211 -10.41 31.08 7.02
N SER A 212 -11.03 30.24 7.84
CA SER A 212 -12.10 30.59 8.78
C SER A 212 -11.55 31.29 10.03
N LEU A 213 -10.50 32.08 9.85
CA LEU A 213 -9.76 32.70 10.93
C LEU A 213 -10.61 33.78 11.59
N THR A 214 -10.81 33.62 12.89
CA THR A 214 -11.35 34.66 13.75
C THR A 214 -10.20 35.47 14.34
N THR A 215 -10.46 36.73 14.69
CA THR A 215 -9.44 37.64 15.26
C THR A 215 -8.77 37.07 16.53
N ASP A 216 -9.42 36.14 17.23
CA ASP A 216 -8.96 35.55 18.49
C ASP A 216 -7.86 34.47 18.31
N ASP A 217 -7.73 33.89 17.10
CA ASP A 217 -6.76 32.82 16.81
C ASP A 217 -5.34 33.33 16.58
N THR A 218 -5.20 34.64 16.32
CA THR A 218 -3.96 35.29 15.91
C THR A 218 -2.81 35.04 16.90
N VAL A 219 -3.11 34.95 18.20
CA VAL A 219 -2.09 34.74 19.24
C VAL A 219 -1.43 33.36 19.12
N PHE A 220 -2.20 32.31 18.84
CA PHE A 220 -1.66 30.95 18.70
C PHE A 220 -0.86 30.81 17.41
N ILE A 221 -1.36 31.40 16.32
CA ILE A 221 -0.64 31.47 15.04
C ILE A 221 0.71 32.18 15.19
N GLU A 222 0.76 33.31 15.91
CA GLU A 222 2.00 34.02 16.18
C GLU A 222 2.99 33.18 17.00
N ILE A 223 2.51 32.43 17.99
CA ILE A 223 3.34 31.51 18.79
C ILE A 223 3.91 30.40 17.89
N ALA A 224 3.08 29.76 17.07
CA ALA A 224 3.52 28.71 16.16
C ALA A 224 4.56 29.23 15.17
N ARG A 225 4.30 30.35 14.49
CA ARG A 225 5.24 30.97 13.53
C ARG A 225 6.56 31.32 14.19
N LYS A 226 6.53 31.88 15.41
CA LYS A 226 7.74 32.22 16.15
C LYS A 226 8.55 30.96 16.48
N LYS A 227 7.90 29.90 16.96
CA LYS A 227 8.56 28.64 17.30
C LYS A 227 9.14 27.93 16.08
N LEU A 228 8.39 27.87 14.99
CA LEU A 228 8.90 27.35 13.72
C LEU A 228 10.13 28.12 13.24
N LYS A 229 10.13 29.45 13.31
CA LYS A 229 11.28 30.26 12.92
C LYS A 229 12.49 30.06 13.85
N GLU A 230 12.28 29.75 15.12
CA GLU A 230 13.37 29.41 16.06
C GLU A 230 14.00 28.06 15.74
N ILE A 231 13.21 27.07 15.28
CA ILE A 231 13.65 25.69 15.05
C ILE A 231 14.17 25.49 13.62
N MET A 232 13.52 26.12 12.64
CA MET A 232 13.75 25.97 11.20
C MET A 232 13.90 27.35 10.54
N PRO A 233 14.97 28.12 10.86
CA PRO A 233 15.10 29.51 10.45
C PRO A 233 15.18 29.72 8.92
N ASP A 234 15.60 28.68 8.18
CA ASP A 234 15.81 28.72 6.74
C ASP A 234 14.59 28.24 5.94
N ILE A 235 13.51 27.83 6.60
CA ILE A 235 12.31 27.34 5.94
C ILE A 235 11.25 28.44 5.88
N CYS A 236 10.83 28.77 4.66
CA CYS A 236 9.67 29.61 4.43
C CYS A 236 8.42 28.73 4.53
N VAL A 237 7.42 29.16 5.28
CA VAL A 237 6.15 28.46 5.40
C VAL A 237 4.98 29.42 5.26
N SER A 238 3.88 28.96 4.66
CA SER A 238 2.57 29.60 4.71
C SER A 238 1.69 28.80 5.65
N GLU A 239 0.85 29.49 6.42
CA GLU A 239 -0.26 28.83 7.10
C GLU A 239 -1.30 28.42 6.07
N VAL A 240 -1.86 27.22 6.24
CA VAL A 240 -2.98 26.74 5.42
C VAL A 240 -4.21 26.46 6.27
N GLY A 241 -4.06 26.06 7.53
CA GLY A 241 -5.17 26.23 8.46
C GLY A 241 -4.92 25.64 9.82
N LYS A 242 -6.00 25.22 10.48
CA LYS A 242 -5.98 24.84 11.89
C LYS A 242 -7.01 23.76 12.19
N ASP A 243 -6.72 23.01 13.23
CA ASP A 243 -7.65 22.12 13.92
C ASP A 243 -7.63 22.47 15.42
N GLU A 244 -8.78 22.41 16.06
CA GLU A 244 -8.96 22.89 17.43
C GLU A 244 -9.71 21.87 18.28
N THR A 245 -9.13 21.56 19.43
CA THR A 245 -9.78 20.80 20.49
C THR A 245 -9.99 21.69 21.72
N ASP A 246 -10.63 21.14 22.76
CA ASP A 246 -10.82 21.86 24.02
C ASP A 246 -9.49 22.25 24.68
N GLU A 247 -8.45 21.42 24.54
CA GLU A 247 -7.16 21.57 25.21
C GLU A 247 -6.07 22.17 24.30
N ASP A 248 -6.07 21.79 23.02
CA ASP A 248 -5.00 22.10 22.08
C ASP A 248 -5.50 22.80 20.81
N MET A 249 -4.61 23.58 20.19
CA MET A 249 -4.76 24.10 18.83
C MET A 249 -3.61 23.59 17.97
N THR A 250 -3.93 22.87 16.90
CA THR A 250 -2.96 22.41 15.90
C THR A 250 -3.04 23.33 14.68
N ILE A 251 -1.89 23.86 14.27
CA ILE A 251 -1.78 24.79 13.14
C ILE A 251 -0.95 24.11 12.05
N TYR A 252 -1.52 24.09 10.85
CA TYR A 252 -0.95 23.48 9.65
C TYR A 252 -0.29 24.54 8.79
N PHE A 253 0.95 24.26 8.42
CA PHE A 253 1.75 25.09 7.55
C PHE A 253 2.19 24.29 6.34
N GLU A 254 2.21 24.92 5.17
CA GLU A 254 2.85 24.41 3.96
C GLU A 254 4.20 25.09 3.78
N ARG A 255 5.22 24.32 3.41
CA ARG A 255 6.51 24.90 3.05
C ARG A 255 6.39 25.63 1.71
N LEU A 256 7.04 26.78 1.61
CA LEU A 256 7.18 27.53 0.38
C LEU A 256 8.62 27.45 -0.14
N LEU A 257 8.78 27.22 -1.45
CA LEU A 257 10.03 27.48 -2.17
C LEU A 257 9.78 28.63 -3.16
N GLU A 258 10.44 29.78 -2.94
CA GLU A 258 10.28 30.97 -3.79
C GLU A 258 8.81 31.42 -4.01
N ASN A 259 7.97 31.26 -2.98
CA ASN A 259 6.51 31.51 -2.96
C ASN A 259 5.64 30.47 -3.67
N VAL A 260 6.18 29.33 -4.06
CA VAL A 260 5.41 28.18 -4.53
C VAL A 260 5.18 27.22 -3.36
N SER A 261 3.92 26.86 -3.11
CA SER A 261 3.59 25.87 -2.10
C SER A 261 4.13 24.50 -2.49
N LEU A 262 4.75 23.86 -1.51
CA LEU A 262 5.15 22.47 -1.54
C LEU A 262 4.09 21.71 -0.76
N ASP A 263 3.64 20.57 -1.30
CA ASP A 263 2.70 19.63 -0.66
C ASP A 263 3.36 18.91 0.54
N LEU A 264 3.88 19.71 1.46
CA LEU A 264 4.71 19.33 2.58
C LEU A 264 4.23 20.11 3.79
N HIS A 265 3.56 19.39 4.68
CA HIS A 265 2.95 19.99 5.85
C HIS A 265 3.85 19.93 7.07
N VAL A 266 3.93 21.06 7.76
CA VAL A 266 4.47 21.20 9.10
C VAL A 266 3.31 21.45 10.04
N GLN A 267 3.23 20.69 11.12
CA GLN A 267 2.15 20.82 12.11
C GLN A 267 2.73 21.28 13.43
N VAL A 268 2.10 22.30 14.03
CA VAL A 268 2.49 22.82 15.33
C VAL A 268 1.30 22.74 16.26
N THR A 269 1.44 22.00 17.35
CA THR A 269 0.40 21.88 18.38
C THR A 269 0.74 22.77 19.57
N ILE A 270 -0.22 23.56 20.01
CA ILE A 270 -0.12 24.51 21.11
C ILE A 270 -1.18 24.21 22.16
N ASP A 271 -0.76 24.06 23.41
CA ASP A 271 -1.67 24.02 24.56
C ASP A 271 -2.32 25.40 24.72
N LYS A 272 -3.66 25.44 24.67
CA LYS A 272 -4.43 26.70 24.68
C LYS A 272 -4.33 27.44 26.01
N LYS A 273 -4.17 26.70 27.12
CA LYS A 273 -4.16 27.23 28.48
C LYS A 273 -2.80 27.80 28.84
N GLU A 274 -1.75 27.00 28.66
CA GLU A 274 -0.38 27.34 29.00
C GLU A 274 0.31 28.16 27.89
N ARG A 275 -0.27 28.17 26.67
CA ARG A 275 0.21 28.91 25.49
C ARG A 275 1.64 28.54 25.12
N VAL A 276 1.94 27.24 25.19
CA VAL A 276 3.24 26.67 24.86
C VAL A 276 3.08 25.60 23.79
N MET A 277 4.10 25.48 22.94
CA MET A 277 4.16 24.42 21.95
C MET A 277 4.35 23.07 22.66
N THR A 278 3.43 22.14 22.42
CA THR A 278 3.44 20.78 22.96
C THR A 278 3.81 19.74 21.92
N GLY A 279 3.60 20.04 20.64
CA GLY A 279 3.91 19.15 19.52
C GLY A 279 4.50 19.88 18.32
N LEU A 280 5.41 19.20 17.63
CA LEU A 280 5.93 19.60 16.32
C LEU A 280 6.05 18.34 15.47
N TYR A 281 5.34 18.32 14.34
CA TYR A 281 5.54 17.33 13.30
C TYR A 281 6.09 18.02 12.06
N VAL A 282 7.20 17.51 11.54
CA VAL A 282 7.82 17.96 10.30
C VAL A 282 7.99 16.74 9.41
N ASN A 283 7.41 16.78 8.21
CA ASN A 283 7.73 15.79 7.19
C ASN A 283 9.24 15.86 6.85
N GLU A 284 9.95 14.74 6.80
CA GLU A 284 11.40 14.69 6.53
C GLU A 284 11.77 15.36 5.20
N ASP A 285 10.88 15.29 4.21
CA ASP A 285 11.03 15.93 2.90
C ASP A 285 11.06 17.47 2.98
N CYS A 286 10.67 18.08 4.12
CA CYS A 286 10.81 19.52 4.37
C CYS A 286 12.28 19.99 4.35
N TYR A 287 13.25 19.10 4.54
CA TYR A 287 14.68 19.43 4.47
C TYR A 287 15.30 19.26 3.07
N ALA A 288 14.52 18.80 2.09
CA ALA A 288 15.00 18.64 0.75
C ALA A 288 15.48 19.97 0.15
N LEU A 289 16.69 19.95 -0.42
CA LEU A 289 17.25 21.06 -1.18
C LEU A 289 16.54 21.13 -2.53
N GLY A 290 15.74 22.17 -2.73
CA GLY A 290 14.97 22.38 -3.95
C GLY A 290 15.53 23.52 -4.78
N THR A 291 15.56 23.31 -6.10
CA THR A 291 15.56 24.37 -7.10
C THR A 291 14.27 24.23 -7.89
N LEU A 292 13.61 25.34 -8.22
CA LEU A 292 12.44 25.29 -9.07
C LEU A 292 12.82 24.73 -10.46
N PRO A 293 12.05 23.78 -11.02
CA PRO A 293 12.28 23.31 -12.37
C PRO A 293 12.12 24.46 -13.39
N GLU A 294 12.98 24.50 -14.39
CA GLU A 294 12.84 25.37 -15.57
C GLU A 294 12.08 24.61 -16.68
N GLY A 295 11.10 25.24 -17.33
CA GLY A 295 10.43 24.64 -18.48
C GLY A 295 9.08 25.28 -18.84
N GLU A 296 8.61 24.98 -20.04
CA GLU A 296 7.20 25.18 -20.41
C GLU A 296 6.42 23.93 -19.99
N PHE A 297 5.27 24.12 -19.35
CA PHE A 297 4.40 23.02 -18.93
C PHE A 297 3.65 22.45 -20.13
N LEU A 298 3.46 21.13 -20.12
CA LEU A 298 2.54 20.44 -21.01
C LEU A 298 1.13 21.02 -20.85
N SER A 299 0.38 21.07 -21.96
CA SER A 299 -1.05 21.35 -21.89
C SER A 299 -1.77 20.19 -21.17
N LYS A 300 -2.98 20.44 -20.67
CA LYS A 300 -3.80 19.37 -20.08
C LYS A 300 -4.07 18.23 -21.07
N GLU A 301 -4.28 18.55 -22.33
CA GLU A 301 -4.51 17.59 -23.41
C GLU A 301 -3.26 16.75 -23.71
N GLU A 302 -2.09 17.39 -23.69
CA GLU A 302 -0.81 16.68 -23.83
C GLU A 302 -0.57 15.76 -22.64
N ALA A 303 -0.78 16.26 -21.42
CA ALA A 303 -0.70 15.48 -20.20
C ALA A 303 -1.63 14.24 -20.23
N LYS A 304 -2.91 14.44 -20.60
CA LYS A 304 -3.87 13.34 -20.79
C LYS A 304 -3.38 12.30 -21.77
N LYS A 305 -2.82 12.72 -22.91
CA LYS A 305 -2.28 11.80 -23.93
C LYS A 305 -1.09 11.00 -23.41
N HIS A 306 -0.20 11.61 -22.62
CA HIS A 306 0.90 10.91 -21.98
C HIS A 306 0.38 9.90 -20.96
N LEU A 307 -0.59 10.28 -20.13
CA LEU A 307 -1.18 9.40 -19.13
C LEU A 307 -1.88 8.19 -19.76
N LEU A 308 -2.65 8.38 -20.84
CA LEU A 308 -3.34 7.33 -21.57
C LEU A 308 -2.42 6.17 -22.00
N ASN A 309 -1.17 6.48 -22.33
CA ASN A 309 -0.16 5.49 -22.72
C ASN A 309 0.46 4.74 -21.53
N ASN A 310 0.31 5.28 -20.32
CA ASN A 310 0.94 4.77 -19.10
C ASN A 310 -0.06 4.13 -18.13
N ILE A 311 -1.36 4.14 -18.42
CA ILE A 311 -2.38 3.44 -17.64
C ILE A 311 -2.66 2.04 -18.16
N ARG A 312 -2.97 1.12 -17.24
CA ARG A 312 -3.30 -0.28 -17.53
C ARG A 312 -4.66 -0.60 -16.94
N VAL A 313 -5.52 -1.20 -17.75
CA VAL A 313 -6.79 -1.75 -17.26
C VAL A 313 -6.53 -3.15 -16.77
N ILE A 314 -6.84 -3.39 -15.50
CA ILE A 314 -6.65 -4.69 -14.85
C ILE A 314 -8.03 -5.24 -14.52
N PRO A 315 -8.33 -6.49 -14.88
CA PRO A 315 -9.53 -7.11 -14.38
C PRO A 315 -9.41 -7.43 -12.91
N ASN A 316 -10.44 -7.06 -12.16
CA ASN A 316 -10.59 -7.40 -10.76
C ASN A 316 -11.91 -8.13 -10.52
N TRP A 317 -12.03 -8.69 -9.32
CA TRP A 317 -13.19 -9.47 -8.93
C TRP A 317 -13.59 -9.06 -7.53
N THR A 318 -14.89 -8.91 -7.32
CA THR A 318 -15.48 -8.67 -6.01
C THR A 318 -16.51 -9.75 -5.70
N TYR A 319 -16.78 -9.92 -4.42
CA TYR A 319 -17.83 -10.79 -3.92
C TYR A 319 -19.12 -9.99 -3.81
N ASP A 320 -20.19 -10.48 -4.43
CA ASP A 320 -21.53 -9.95 -4.18
C ASP A 320 -22.09 -10.61 -2.92
N GLU A 321 -22.14 -9.84 -1.82
CA GLU A 321 -22.70 -10.32 -0.54
C GLU A 321 -24.22 -10.52 -0.59
N GLU A 322 -24.92 -9.91 -1.54
CA GLU A 322 -26.38 -9.94 -1.62
C GLU A 322 -26.89 -11.09 -2.51
N GLU A 323 -26.16 -11.48 -3.56
CA GLU A 323 -26.55 -12.52 -4.52
C GLU A 323 -25.73 -13.83 -4.46
N ASP A 324 -25.83 -14.55 -3.35
CA ASP A 324 -25.63 -16.01 -3.33
C ASP A 324 -24.20 -16.46 -3.72
N SER A 325 -23.19 -15.78 -3.17
CA SER A 325 -21.77 -16.14 -3.34
C SER A 325 -21.24 -16.08 -4.76
N ARG A 326 -21.69 -15.11 -5.56
CA ARG A 326 -21.23 -14.93 -6.94
C ARG A 326 -20.10 -13.91 -7.01
N LEU A 327 -19.06 -14.28 -7.75
CA LEU A 327 -18.01 -13.34 -8.12
C LEU A 327 -18.42 -12.52 -9.33
N THR A 328 -18.36 -11.21 -9.18
CA THR A 328 -18.58 -10.27 -10.27
C THR A 328 -17.23 -9.67 -10.68
N ARG A 329 -16.91 -9.76 -11.97
CA ARG A 329 -15.71 -9.12 -12.53
C ARG A 329 -15.98 -7.63 -12.71
N PHE A 330 -15.11 -6.79 -12.16
CA PHE A 330 -15.04 -5.37 -12.45
C PHE A 330 -13.67 -5.03 -13.04
N TRP A 331 -13.46 -3.77 -13.42
CA TRP A 331 -12.21 -3.31 -14.02
C TRP A 331 -11.58 -2.25 -13.15
N ASP A 332 -10.28 -2.33 -12.95
CA ASP A 332 -9.47 -1.38 -12.19
C ASP A 332 -8.46 -0.72 -13.13
N ILE A 333 -7.93 0.44 -12.76
CA ILE A 333 -6.87 1.13 -13.50
C ILE A 333 -5.62 1.28 -12.64
N GLU A 334 -4.55 0.62 -13.07
CA GLU A 334 -3.20 0.89 -12.56
C GLU A 334 -2.65 2.11 -13.31
N ALA A 335 -2.51 3.22 -12.60
CA ALA A 335 -1.97 4.47 -13.09
C ALA A 335 -0.72 4.88 -12.31
N PRO A 336 0.22 5.64 -12.91
CA PRO A 336 1.30 6.25 -12.15
C PRO A 336 0.73 7.21 -11.09
N TYR A 337 1.44 7.39 -9.97
CA TYR A 337 0.99 8.24 -8.88
C TYR A 337 0.99 9.72 -9.29
N ALA A 338 2.01 10.10 -10.04
CA ALA A 338 2.17 11.43 -10.61
C ALA A 338 2.85 11.35 -11.98
N MET A 339 2.80 12.44 -12.73
CA MET A 339 3.49 12.58 -14.00
C MET A 339 4.16 13.95 -14.07
N ASP A 340 5.41 13.98 -14.50
CA ASP A 340 6.16 15.21 -14.68
C ASP A 340 5.47 16.11 -15.72
N ALA A 341 5.10 17.32 -15.31
CA ALA A 341 4.34 18.27 -16.12
C ALA A 341 5.19 18.98 -17.18
N VAL A 342 6.51 18.78 -17.21
CA VAL A 342 7.42 19.36 -18.21
C VAL A 342 7.83 18.31 -19.24
N SER A 343 8.25 17.14 -18.80
CA SER A 343 8.75 16.05 -19.65
C SER A 343 7.68 15.03 -20.05
N GLY A 344 6.59 14.90 -19.29
CA GLY A 344 5.57 13.89 -19.49
C GLY A 344 5.98 12.48 -19.06
N GLU A 345 7.08 12.35 -18.31
CA GLU A 345 7.55 11.09 -17.75
C GLU A 345 6.75 10.71 -16.49
N PRO A 346 6.38 9.43 -16.30
CA PRO A 346 5.62 9.00 -15.14
C PRO A 346 6.50 8.82 -13.90
N PHE A 347 5.98 9.25 -12.75
CA PHE A 347 6.48 8.90 -11.43
C PHE A 347 5.65 7.76 -10.84
N ILE A 348 6.28 6.60 -10.76
CA ILE A 348 5.72 5.38 -10.22
C ILE A 348 6.30 5.22 -8.82
N LEU A 349 5.44 5.01 -7.83
CA LEU A 349 5.91 4.68 -6.48
C LEU A 349 6.74 3.40 -6.55
N ARG A 350 7.93 3.43 -5.96
CA ARG A 350 8.71 2.21 -5.70
C ARG A 350 7.86 1.35 -4.83
N SER A 351 7.35 0.29 -5.43
CA SER A 351 6.94 -0.86 -4.67
C SER A 351 8.19 -1.65 -4.28
N ASP A 352 9.31 -1.05 -3.85
CA ASP A 352 10.52 -1.78 -3.43
C ASP A 352 10.33 -2.47 -2.06
N ARG A 353 9.14 -2.33 -1.47
CA ARG A 353 8.58 -3.29 -0.52
C ARG A 353 7.93 -4.50 -1.18
N VAL A 354 7.85 -4.63 -2.49
CA VAL A 354 7.19 -5.69 -3.27
C VAL A 354 8.14 -6.23 -4.34
N ILE A 355 8.70 -7.40 -4.10
CA ILE A 355 9.36 -8.22 -5.13
C ILE A 355 8.24 -8.82 -6.00
N LYS A 356 7.83 -8.09 -7.06
CA LYS A 356 6.89 -8.58 -8.08
C LYS A 356 7.61 -9.58 -9.00
N GLU A 357 7.65 -10.86 -8.63
CA GLU A 357 8.00 -11.93 -9.57
C GLU A 357 6.74 -12.39 -10.29
N GLY A 358 6.64 -12.13 -11.59
CA GLY A 358 5.50 -12.54 -12.42
C GLY A 358 5.25 -14.05 -12.43
N VAL A 359 4.14 -14.45 -13.07
CA VAL A 359 3.61 -15.83 -13.17
C VAL A 359 4.71 -16.91 -13.17
N ARG A 360 4.64 -17.84 -12.20
CA ARG A 360 5.54 -19.01 -12.14
C ARG A 360 5.39 -19.84 -13.43
N LYS A 361 6.52 -20.31 -13.97
CA LYS A 361 6.55 -21.18 -15.16
C LYS A 361 6.56 -22.66 -14.81
#